data_AF-A0A963EPJ9-F1
#
_entry.id   AF-A0A963EPJ9-F1
#
_cell.length_a   1.000
_cell.length_b   1.000
_cell.length_c   1.000
_cell.angle_alpha   90.00
_cell.angle_beta   90.00
_cell.angle_gamma   90.00
#
_symmetry.space_group_name_H-M   'P 1'
#
loop_
_entity.id
_entity.type
_entity.pdbx_description
1 polymer ?
#
loop_
_entity_poly.entity_id
_entity_poly.type
_entity_poly.pdbx_seq_one_letter_code
_entity_poly.pdbx_strand_id
1 'polypeptide(L)'
;MDQPQATGVLSEAGLPAGDYSGRRRELSLLVLVLVNLLPVLGVLLFGWDVGALVILYWSENLVLGFYTLVKMLLVAPLKGLGSGLFFSIHYGGFCAVHGLFIVVLLIGQEFNPLA
;
A
#
# COMPACT_ATOMS: atom_id res chain seq x y z
N MET A 1 -31.85 -45.95 -25.18
CA MET A 1 -30.49 -45.38 -25.18
C MET A 1 -30.63 -44.04 -24.45
N ASP A 2 -30.73 -44.11 -23.12
CA ASP A 2 -30.96 -42.94 -22.27
C ASP A 2 -29.69 -42.68 -21.46
N GLN A 3 -29.15 -41.48 -21.55
CA GLN A 3 -28.02 -41.06 -20.73
C GLN A 3 -28.49 -40.75 -19.29
N PRO A 4 -27.76 -41.19 -18.25
CA PRO A 4 -28.05 -40.76 -16.90
C PRO A 4 -27.42 -39.37 -16.64
N GLN A 5 -28.32 -38.40 -16.57
CA GLN A 5 -28.29 -37.14 -15.80
C GLN A 5 -26.99 -36.84 -15.01
N ALA A 6 -26.18 -35.93 -15.54
CA ALA A 6 -25.07 -35.28 -14.84
C ALA A 6 -25.56 -34.04 -14.05
N THR A 7 -26.45 -34.24 -13.06
CA THR A 7 -27.04 -33.16 -12.25
C THR A 7 -26.88 -33.42 -10.75
N GLY A 8 -25.65 -33.62 -10.28
CA GLY A 8 -25.43 -33.88 -8.85
C GLY A 8 -23.98 -33.84 -8.34
N VAL A 9 -23.06 -33.09 -8.96
CA VAL A 9 -21.64 -33.08 -8.54
C VAL A 9 -21.19 -31.71 -7.96
N LEU A 10 -22.05 -30.69 -7.92
CA LEU A 10 -21.73 -29.38 -7.33
C LEU A 10 -22.48 -29.08 -6.01
N SER A 11 -22.95 -30.12 -5.32
CA SER A 11 -23.47 -30.03 -3.94
C SER A 11 -22.49 -30.80 -3.05
N GLU A 12 -22.16 -30.31 -1.85
CA GLU A 12 -21.37 -31.01 -0.84
C GLU A 12 -19.83 -30.96 -0.96
N ALA A 13 -19.24 -29.83 -1.37
CA ALA A 13 -17.94 -29.48 -0.76
C ALA A 13 -18.23 -29.09 0.70
N GLY A 14 -18.31 -30.09 1.59
CA GLY A 14 -18.45 -29.97 3.04
C GLY A 14 -17.25 -29.31 3.70
N LEU A 15 -16.81 -28.18 3.15
CA LEU A 15 -15.89 -27.29 3.80
C LEU A 15 -16.63 -26.79 5.04
N PRO A 16 -16.09 -26.98 6.26
CA PRO A 16 -16.63 -26.25 7.40
C PRO A 16 -16.68 -24.79 6.96
N ALA A 17 -17.84 -24.15 7.05
CA ALA A 17 -17.95 -22.71 6.96
C ALA A 17 -17.15 -22.21 8.16
N GLY A 18 -15.83 -22.10 7.96
CA GLY A 18 -14.88 -21.78 8.99
C GLY A 18 -15.36 -20.47 9.57
N ASP A 19 -15.67 -20.48 10.85
CA ASP A 19 -16.03 -19.27 11.55
C ASP A 19 -14.77 -18.39 11.56
N TYR A 20 -14.61 -17.58 10.52
CA TYR A 20 -13.49 -16.66 10.37
C TYR A 20 -13.65 -15.47 11.34
N SER A 21 -14.45 -15.55 12.41
CA SER A 21 -14.84 -14.46 13.33
C SER A 21 -13.78 -14.15 14.40
N GLY A 22 -12.53 -13.98 14.00
CA GLY A 22 -11.53 -13.44 14.91
C GLY A 22 -11.73 -11.93 15.12
N ARG A 23 -11.82 -11.44 16.37
CA ARG A 23 -11.79 -10.00 16.70
C ARG A 23 -10.65 -9.25 15.98
N ARG A 24 -9.49 -9.87 15.83
CA ARG A 24 -8.36 -9.29 15.06
C ARG A 24 -8.68 -9.12 13.58
N ARG A 25 -9.45 -10.03 12.98
CA ARG A 25 -9.89 -9.93 11.57
C ARG A 25 -10.90 -8.80 11.41
N GLU A 26 -11.89 -8.69 12.30
CA GLU A 26 -12.86 -7.58 12.25
C GLU A 26 -12.16 -6.23 12.38
N LEU A 27 -11.19 -6.12 13.32
CA LEU A 27 -10.36 -4.93 13.44
C LEU A 27 -9.51 -4.69 12.19
N SER A 28 -8.90 -5.71 11.59
CA SER A 28 -8.16 -5.57 10.32
C SER A 28 -9.05 -5.12 9.16
N LEU A 29 -10.26 -5.68 9.03
CA LEU A 29 -11.23 -5.28 8.01
C LEU A 29 -11.70 -3.85 8.21
N LEU A 30 -11.99 -3.46 9.46
CA LEU A 30 -12.39 -2.11 9.78
C LEU A 30 -11.27 -1.11 9.49
N VAL A 31 -10.04 -1.39 9.89
CA VAL A 31 -8.87 -0.55 9.57
C VAL A 31 -8.67 -0.46 8.07
N LEU A 32 -8.80 -1.56 7.33
CA LEU A 32 -8.69 -1.57 5.87
C LEU A 32 -9.72 -0.66 5.22
N VAL A 33 -11.00 -0.75 5.63
CA VAL A 33 -12.07 0.12 5.13
C VAL A 33 -11.77 1.58 5.45
N LEU A 34 -11.37 1.89 6.68
CA LEU A 34 -11.06 3.26 7.09
C LEU A 34 -9.89 3.86 6.30
N VAL A 35 -8.80 3.12 6.10
CA VAL A 35 -7.64 3.59 5.34
C VAL A 35 -8.01 3.87 3.88
N ASN A 36 -8.86 3.04 3.27
CA ASN A 36 -9.33 3.28 1.89
C ASN A 36 -10.30 4.46 1.77
N LEU A 37 -11.04 4.80 2.83
CA LEU A 37 -11.93 5.97 2.85
C LEU A 37 -11.19 7.28 3.07
N LEU A 38 -10.00 7.26 3.69
CA LEU A 38 -9.23 8.47 3.98
C LEU A 38 -8.93 9.33 2.73
N PRO A 39 -8.47 8.78 1.59
CA PRO A 39 -8.33 9.51 0.33
C PRO A 39 -9.63 10.15 -0.15
N VAL A 40 -10.74 9.42 -0.07
CA VAL A 40 -12.07 9.88 -0.51
C VAL A 40 -12.54 11.05 0.36
N LEU A 41 -12.37 10.94 1.67
CA LEU A 41 -12.66 12.01 2.62
C LEU A 41 -11.72 13.21 2.41
N GLY A 42 -10.45 12.96 2.10
CA GLY A 42 -9.47 13.98 1.70
C GLY A 42 -9.96 14.85 0.54
N VAL A 43 -10.46 14.23 -0.52
CA VAL A 43 -11.02 14.94 -1.67
C VAL A 43 -12.32 15.67 -1.31
N LEU A 44 -13.26 14.98 -0.65
CA LEU A 44 -14.61 15.53 -0.40
C LEU A 44 -14.64 16.64 0.66
N LEU A 45 -13.79 16.57 1.69
CA LEU A 45 -13.80 17.52 2.80
C LEU A 45 -12.71 18.58 2.69
N PHE A 46 -11.53 18.21 2.16
CA PHE A 46 -10.35 19.08 2.13
C PHE A 46 -9.97 19.53 0.71
N GLY A 47 -10.74 19.12 -0.30
CA GLY A 47 -10.54 19.54 -1.69
C GLY A 47 -9.21 19.08 -2.28
N TRP A 48 -8.66 17.97 -1.80
CA TRP A 48 -7.37 17.45 -2.27
C TRP A 48 -7.38 17.20 -3.77
N ASP A 49 -6.34 17.69 -4.44
CA ASP A 49 -6.06 17.40 -5.84
C ASP A 49 -5.32 16.06 -6.01
N VAL A 50 -5.15 15.63 -7.27
CA VAL A 50 -4.49 14.37 -7.60
C VAL A 50 -3.04 14.36 -7.13
N GLY A 51 -2.34 15.50 -7.15
CA GLY A 51 -0.97 15.63 -6.66
C GLY A 51 -0.88 15.33 -5.17
N ALA A 52 -1.76 15.92 -4.35
CA ALA A 52 -1.82 15.65 -2.92
C ALA A 52 -2.05 14.17 -2.60
N LEU A 53 -2.96 13.50 -3.35
CA LEU A 53 -3.21 12.07 -3.19
C LEU A 53 -1.97 11.23 -3.55
N VAL A 54 -1.33 11.51 -4.67
CA VAL A 54 -0.14 10.76 -5.11
C VAL A 54 1.02 10.95 -4.13
N ILE A 55 1.22 12.13 -3.56
CA ILE A 55 2.23 12.37 -2.51
C ILE A 55 1.90 11.58 -1.25
N LEU A 56 0.64 11.55 -0.83
CA LEU A 56 0.21 10.77 0.34
C LEU A 56 0.51 9.28 0.14
N TYR A 57 0.11 8.71 -1.00
CA TYR A 57 0.42 7.31 -1.32
C TYR A 57 1.91 7.05 -1.49
N TRP A 58 2.66 8.01 -2.05
CA TRP A 58 4.11 7.90 -2.13
C TRP A 58 4.78 7.89 -0.75
N SER A 59 4.25 8.66 0.21
CA SER A 59 4.78 8.72 1.58
C SER A 59 4.71 7.37 2.30
N GLU A 60 3.77 6.50 1.93
CA GLU A 60 3.66 5.14 2.46
C GLU A 60 4.94 4.33 2.21
N ASN A 61 5.53 4.45 1.01
CA ASN A 61 6.81 3.80 0.70
C ASN A 61 7.95 4.33 1.58
N LEU A 62 7.93 5.63 1.91
CA LEU A 62 8.93 6.21 2.80
C LEU A 62 8.80 5.65 4.22
N VAL A 63 7.58 5.51 4.74
CA VAL A 63 7.31 4.92 6.06
C VAL A 63 7.72 3.44 6.11
N LEU A 64 7.40 2.66 5.08
CA LEU A 64 7.80 1.25 4.99
C LEU A 64 9.33 1.09 4.93
N GLY A 65 10.01 1.98 4.21
CA GLY A 65 11.47 2.04 4.15
C GLY A 65 12.09 2.35 5.50
N PHE A 66 11.57 3.37 6.19
CA PHE A 66 12.02 3.75 7.53
C PHE A 66 11.85 2.60 8.53
N TYR A 67 10.68 1.96 8.56
CA TYR A 67 10.44 0.81 9.43
C TYR A 67 11.40 -0.35 9.15
N THR A 68 11.68 -0.62 7.87
CA THR A 68 12.64 -1.65 7.45
C THR A 68 14.06 -1.33 7.93
N LEU A 69 14.50 -0.07 7.77
CA LEU A 69 15.81 0.38 8.23
C LEU A 69 15.97 0.23 9.76
N VAL A 70 14.96 0.68 10.53
CA VAL A 70 14.95 0.54 11.99
C VAL A 70 14.99 -0.93 12.39
N LYS A 71 14.19 -1.78 11.75
CA LYS A 71 14.15 -3.22 12.03
C LYS A 71 15.50 -3.89 11.75
N MET A 72 16.18 -3.54 10.65
CA MET A 72 17.53 -4.05 10.34
C MET A 72 18.54 -3.67 11.43
N LEU A 73 18.49 -2.43 11.93
CA LEU A 73 19.41 -1.94 12.94
C LEU A 73 19.15 -2.58 14.32
N LEU A 74 17.89 -2.85 14.66
CA LEU A 74 17.51 -3.50 15.93
C LEU A 74 17.84 -4.99 15.97
N VAL A 75 17.75 -5.71 14.85
CA VAL A 75 17.99 -7.17 14.80
C VAL A 75 19.48 -7.52 14.84
N ALA A 76 20.34 -6.74 14.18
CA ALA A 76 21.77 -7.00 14.15
C ALA A 76 22.57 -5.69 14.02
N PRO A 77 22.96 -5.02 15.12
CA PRO A 77 23.51 -3.66 15.06
C PRO A 77 24.85 -3.55 14.30
N LEU A 78 25.74 -4.54 14.44
CA LEU A 78 27.07 -4.52 13.81
C LEU A 78 27.04 -4.85 12.30
N LYS A 79 26.30 -5.89 11.90
CA LYS A 79 26.13 -6.25 10.47
C LYS A 79 25.08 -5.38 9.78
N GLY A 80 24.09 -4.93 10.53
CA GLY A 80 22.97 -4.08 10.11
C GLY A 80 23.40 -2.66 9.75
N LEU A 81 24.56 -2.18 10.25
CA LEU A 81 25.09 -0.88 9.85
C LEU A 81 25.49 -0.87 8.36
N GLY A 82 26.20 -1.91 7.92
CA GLY A 82 26.61 -2.05 6.52
C GLY A 82 25.43 -2.24 5.57
N SER A 83 24.52 -3.17 5.91
CA SER A 83 23.31 -3.40 5.10
C SER A 83 22.33 -2.22 5.17
N GLY A 84 22.24 -1.54 6.31
CA GLY A 84 21.38 -0.37 6.52
C GLY A 84 21.86 0.86 5.74
N LEU A 85 23.18 1.08 5.63
CA LEU A 85 23.75 2.11 4.76
C LEU A 85 23.47 1.83 3.29
N PHE A 86 23.73 0.61 2.83
CA PHE A 86 23.42 0.20 1.45
C PHE A 86 21.93 0.37 1.15
N PHE A 87 21.06 -0.10 2.06
CA PHE A 87 19.62 0.05 1.94
C PHE A 87 19.21 1.52 1.86
N SER A 88 19.70 2.36 2.78
CA SER A 88 19.37 3.80 2.80
C SER A 88 19.77 4.51 1.52
N ILE A 89 20.97 4.23 0.99
CA ILE A 89 21.45 4.84 -0.25
C ILE A 89 20.63 4.37 -1.44
N HIS A 90 20.39 3.06 -1.56
CA HIS A 90 19.73 2.50 -2.74
C HIS A 90 18.22 2.72 -2.71
N TYR A 91 17.55 2.29 -1.63
CA TYR A 91 16.12 2.45 -1.44
C TYR A 91 15.73 3.92 -1.29
N GLY A 92 16.50 4.68 -0.50
CA GLY A 92 16.29 6.11 -0.32
C GLY A 92 16.55 6.89 -1.61
N GLY A 93 17.60 6.55 -2.36
CA GLY A 93 17.88 7.15 -3.66
C GLY A 93 16.74 6.92 -4.66
N PHE A 94 16.23 5.68 -4.75
CA PHE A 94 15.06 5.37 -5.58
C PHE A 94 13.82 6.17 -5.14
N CYS A 95 13.52 6.21 -3.83
CA CYS A 95 12.40 6.98 -3.31
C CYS A 95 12.54 8.48 -3.60
N ALA A 96 13.74 9.04 -3.48
CA ALA A 96 14.03 10.45 -3.71
C ALA A 96 13.84 10.82 -5.18
N VAL A 97 14.39 10.04 -6.11
CA VAL A 97 14.18 10.27 -7.55
C VAL A 97 12.69 10.16 -7.91
N HIS A 98 12.01 9.13 -7.40
CA HIS A 98 10.58 8.95 -7.65
C HIS A 98 9.73 10.12 -7.08
N GLY A 99 10.04 10.57 -5.87
CA GLY A 99 9.38 11.72 -5.25
C GLY A 99 9.63 13.01 -6.04
N LEU A 100 10.86 13.21 -6.53
CA LEU A 100 11.19 14.33 -7.41
C LEU A 100 10.35 14.30 -8.71
N PHE A 101 10.20 13.12 -9.32
CA PHE A 101 9.33 12.95 -10.49
C PHE A 101 7.88 13.34 -10.19
N ILE A 102 7.34 12.92 -9.05
CA ILE A 102 5.97 13.27 -8.63
C ILE A 102 5.83 14.79 -8.49
N VAL A 103 6.76 15.45 -7.79
CA VAL A 103 6.70 16.90 -7.58
C VAL A 103 6.81 17.64 -8.91
N VAL A 104 7.74 17.27 -9.78
CA VAL A 104 7.95 17.95 -11.06
C VAL A 104 6.76 17.72 -12.01
N LEU A 105 6.24 16.50 -12.11
CA LEU A 105 5.19 16.15 -13.07
C LEU A 105 3.78 16.52 -12.61
N LEU A 106 3.49 16.49 -11.31
CA LEU A 106 2.12 16.72 -10.80
C LEU A 106 1.95 18.09 -10.17
N ILE A 107 3.00 18.71 -9.62
CA ILE A 107 2.92 20.01 -8.93
C ILE A 107 3.54 21.12 -9.78
N GLY A 108 4.59 20.81 -10.56
CA GLY A 108 5.33 21.79 -11.36
C GLY A 108 4.71 22.18 -12.70
N GLN A 109 3.48 21.75 -13.04
CA GLN A 109 2.88 21.95 -14.38
C GLN A 109 2.29 23.34 -14.64
N GLU A 110 2.53 24.34 -13.78
CA GLU A 110 2.32 25.76 -14.07
C GLU A 110 3.37 26.33 -15.05
N PHE A 111 3.88 25.54 -16.00
CA PHE A 111 4.82 26.02 -17.03
C PHE A 111 4.01 26.48 -18.25
N ASN A 112 3.60 27.74 -18.22
CA ASN A 112 3.03 28.42 -19.39
C ASN A 112 4.07 29.39 -19.98
N PRO A 113 4.90 28.96 -20.95
CA PRO A 113 5.85 29.86 -21.58
C PRO A 113 5.18 30.84 -22.55
N LEU A 114 3.87 30.71 -22.82
CA LEU A 114 3.13 31.47 -23.85
C LEU A 114 1.64 31.75 -23.53
N ALA A 115 1.23 31.90 -22.27
CA ALA A 115 -0.06 32.53 -21.94
C ALA A 115 0.12 33.81 -21.15
#